data_AF-A0A921LTX0-F1
#
_entry.id   AF-A0A921LTX0-F1
#
_cell.length_a   1.000
_cell.length_b   1.000
_cell.length_c   1.000
_cell.angle_alpha   90.00
_cell.angle_beta   90.00
_cell.angle_gamma   90.00
#
_symmetry.space_group_name_H-M   'P 1'
#
loop_
_entity.id
_entity.type
_entity.pdbx_description
1 polymer ?
#
loop_
_entity_poly.entity_id
_entity_poly.type
_entity_poly.pdbx_seq_one_letter_code
_entity_poly.pdbx_strand_id
1 'polypeptide(L)'
;MKRGGGASKSPLASAAEPELPAKLSPRKRGRKKREFTKTQEHLIEYIAAKTAECGGVQLTKRELAQVVGRSVGTVNRLMSDLRRRGIIEEEMRFNESGGQVASVYYCAERPTRHGGAV
;
A
#
# COMPACT_ATOMS: atom_id res chain seq x y z
N MET A 1 -71.97 -30.09 6.72
CA MET A 1 -70.81 -29.26 7.11
C MET A 1 -69.81 -30.20 7.76
N LYS A 2 -68.51 -30.33 7.49
CA LYS A 2 -67.48 -29.55 6.79
C LYS A 2 -66.40 -30.54 6.30
N ARG A 3 -65.62 -30.09 5.31
CA ARG A 3 -64.62 -30.77 4.48
C ARG A 3 -63.34 -31.17 5.24
N GLY A 4 -62.59 -32.11 4.66
CA GLY A 4 -61.12 -32.01 4.56
C GLY A 4 -60.33 -33.13 5.24
N GLY A 5 -59.64 -33.94 4.44
CA GLY A 5 -58.77 -35.02 4.89
C GLY A 5 -57.32 -34.61 5.16
N GLY A 6 -56.55 -35.63 5.56
CA GLY A 6 -55.11 -35.80 5.32
C GLY A 6 -54.14 -34.82 5.97
N ALA A 7 -53.40 -35.29 6.97
CA ALA A 7 -51.95 -35.52 6.90
C ALA A 7 -51.34 -35.65 8.31
N SER A 8 -50.82 -36.84 8.57
CA SER A 8 -49.50 -37.13 9.15
C SER A 8 -48.94 -36.28 10.31
N LYS A 9 -48.77 -36.98 11.43
CA LYS A 9 -47.51 -37.21 12.19
C LYS A 9 -46.89 -36.07 13.02
N SER A 10 -46.83 -36.38 14.33
CA SER A 10 -45.75 -36.11 15.29
C SER A 10 -45.71 -34.77 16.04
N PRO A 11 -45.72 -34.84 17.38
CA PRO A 11 -44.85 -34.08 18.28
C PRO A 11 -43.94 -35.08 19.05
N LEU A 12 -42.80 -34.78 19.67
CA LEU A 12 -42.05 -33.57 20.01
C LEU A 12 -40.70 -34.07 20.58
N ALA A 13 -39.61 -33.34 20.27
CA ALA A 13 -38.27 -33.21 20.89
C ALA A 13 -37.85 -34.15 22.05
N SER A 14 -36.59 -34.56 22.21
CA SER A 14 -35.39 -33.74 22.09
C SER A 14 -34.17 -34.68 22.10
N ALA A 15 -33.44 -34.78 20.99
CA ALA A 15 -32.14 -35.46 20.95
C ALA A 15 -31.05 -34.45 21.30
N ALA A 16 -30.33 -34.73 22.38
CA ALA A 16 -29.08 -34.06 22.70
C ALA A 16 -27.99 -34.57 21.75
N GLU A 17 -27.55 -33.74 20.81
CA GLU A 17 -26.16 -33.65 20.35
C GLU A 17 -25.94 -32.19 19.91
N PRO A 18 -25.13 -31.39 20.63
CA PRO A 18 -24.90 -30.00 20.26
C PRO A 18 -24.12 -29.94 18.95
N GLU A 19 -24.78 -29.32 18.00
CA GLU A 19 -24.38 -29.13 16.63
C GLU A 19 -23.00 -28.51 16.49
N LEU A 20 -22.23 -29.11 15.59
CA LEU A 20 -21.01 -28.58 15.00
C LEU A 20 -21.18 -27.07 14.69
N PRO A 21 -20.30 -26.19 15.18
CA PRO A 21 -20.49 -24.76 15.02
C PRO A 21 -20.38 -24.36 13.54
N ALA A 22 -21.52 -23.90 13.03
CA ALA A 22 -21.68 -22.70 12.25
C ALA A 22 -20.50 -22.35 11.33
N LYS A 23 -20.67 -22.72 10.06
CA LYS A 23 -20.33 -21.91 8.88
C LYS A 23 -19.21 -20.92 9.17
N LEU A 24 -17.96 -21.36 8.98
CA LEU A 24 -16.84 -20.47 8.70
C LEU A 24 -17.24 -19.62 7.49
N SER A 25 -17.89 -18.49 7.77
CA SER A 25 -17.97 -17.37 6.87
C SER A 25 -16.55 -17.18 6.35
N PRO A 26 -16.32 -17.12 5.03
CA PRO A 26 -14.98 -16.81 4.55
C PRO A 26 -14.62 -15.50 5.23
N ARG A 27 -13.67 -15.56 6.17
CA ARG A 27 -13.12 -14.38 6.82
C ARG A 27 -12.85 -13.45 5.67
N LYS A 28 -13.59 -12.33 5.57
CA LYS A 28 -13.24 -11.26 4.63
C LYS A 28 -11.80 -10.97 4.98
N ARG A 29 -10.85 -11.52 4.20
CA ARG A 29 -9.44 -11.15 4.26
C ARG A 29 -9.51 -9.69 3.89
N GLY A 30 -9.59 -8.84 4.92
CA GLY A 30 -9.72 -7.41 4.77
C GLY A 30 -8.66 -7.04 3.77
N ARG A 31 -9.09 -6.56 2.60
CA ARG A 31 -8.21 -6.19 1.49
C ARG A 31 -7.11 -5.36 2.12
N LYS A 32 -5.89 -5.93 2.28
CA LYS A 32 -4.78 -5.23 2.96
C LYS A 32 -4.74 -3.86 2.33
N LYS A 33 -5.03 -2.81 3.11
CA LYS A 33 -4.96 -1.43 2.62
C LYS A 33 -3.54 -1.30 2.12
N ARG A 34 -3.34 -1.12 0.82
CA ARG A 34 -2.01 -0.96 0.26
C ARG A 34 -1.39 0.24 0.98
N GLU A 35 -0.22 0.04 1.59
CA GLU A 35 0.47 1.10 2.34
C GLU A 35 0.88 2.26 1.42
N PHE A 36 1.05 1.93 0.13
CA PHE A 36 1.42 2.84 -0.94
C PHE A 36 0.45 2.71 -2.12
N THR A 37 0.28 3.80 -2.86
CA THR A 37 -0.40 3.77 -4.16
C THR A 37 0.45 3.05 -5.20
N LYS A 38 -0.15 2.52 -6.27
CA LYS A 38 0.62 1.87 -7.37
C LYS A 38 1.76 2.74 -7.91
N THR A 39 1.55 4.05 -8.01
CA THR A 39 2.57 4.99 -8.49
C THR A 39 3.69 5.15 -7.46
N GLN A 40 3.39 5.14 -6.16
CA GLN A 40 4.40 5.17 -5.11
C GLN A 40 5.20 3.88 -5.08
N GLU A 41 4.54 2.72 -5.18
CA GLU A 41 5.20 1.41 -5.28
C GLU A 41 6.20 1.40 -6.43
N HIS A 42 5.76 1.78 -7.63
CA HIS A 42 6.63 1.85 -8.81
C HIS A 42 7.80 2.82 -8.64
N LEU A 43 7.56 3.98 -7.99
CA LEU A 43 8.61 4.97 -7.75
C LEU A 43 9.64 4.48 -6.72
N ILE A 44 9.19 3.81 -5.65
CA ILE A 44 10.07 3.18 -4.67
C ILE A 44 10.88 2.06 -5.34
N GLU A 45 10.23 1.17 -6.09
CA GLU A 45 10.91 0.07 -6.79
C GLU A 45 11.98 0.58 -7.75
N TYR A 46 11.67 1.63 -8.53
CA TYR A 46 12.63 2.26 -9.43
C TYR A 46 13.84 2.84 -8.69
N ILE A 47 13.60 3.58 -7.60
CA ILE A 47 14.68 4.16 -6.79
C ILE A 47 15.49 3.07 -6.10
N ALA A 48 14.84 2.06 -5.53
CA ALA A 48 15.49 0.94 -4.84
C ALA A 48 16.38 0.15 -5.81
N ALA A 49 15.90 -0.18 -7.00
CA ALA A 49 16.68 -0.85 -8.02
C ALA A 49 17.94 -0.04 -8.38
N LYS A 50 17.78 1.25 -8.66
CA LYS A 50 18.90 2.13 -9.00
C LYS A 50 19.84 2.42 -7.82
N THR A 51 19.32 2.39 -6.60
CA THR A 51 20.14 2.47 -5.38
C THR A 51 21.00 1.22 -5.26
N ALA A 52 20.45 0.04 -5.50
CA ALA A 52 21.20 -1.22 -5.48
C ALA A 52 22.23 -1.32 -6.63
N GLU A 53 21.93 -0.76 -7.81
CA GLU A 53 22.83 -0.78 -8.97
C GLU A 53 23.94 0.26 -8.90
N CYS A 54 23.62 1.51 -8.54
CA CYS A 54 24.51 2.67 -8.70
C CYS A 54 24.66 3.53 -7.43
N GLY A 55 24.10 3.10 -6.29
CA GLY A 55 24.11 3.87 -5.04
C GLY A 55 23.12 5.05 -5.03
N GLY A 56 22.27 5.20 -6.05
CA GLY A 56 21.18 6.18 -6.09
C GLY A 56 20.72 6.53 -7.51
N VAL A 57 19.61 7.26 -7.59
CA VAL A 57 19.04 7.83 -8.82
C VAL A 57 19.43 9.30 -8.92
N GLN A 58 20.18 9.68 -9.95
CA GLN A 58 20.46 11.09 -10.26
C GLN A 58 19.52 11.53 -11.37
N LEU A 59 18.37 12.10 -11.02
CA LEU A 59 17.39 12.57 -11.99
C LEU A 59 16.75 13.88 -11.55
N THR A 60 16.34 14.70 -12.50
CA THR A 60 15.47 15.85 -12.19
C THR A 60 14.05 15.38 -11.85
N LYS A 61 13.27 16.22 -11.14
CA LYS A 61 11.85 15.93 -10.89
C LYS A 61 11.03 15.77 -12.18
N ARG A 62 11.47 16.41 -13.28
CA ARG A 62 10.88 16.25 -14.63
C ARG A 62 11.18 14.88 -15.24
N GLU A 63 12.37 14.35 -15.06
CA GLU A 63 12.71 13.03 -15.57
C GLU A 63 12.02 11.93 -14.77
N LEU A 64 11.97 12.05 -13.44
CA LEU A 64 11.20 11.14 -12.60
C LEU A 64 9.72 11.10 -13.01
N ALA A 65 9.13 12.27 -13.30
CA ALA A 65 7.78 12.39 -13.85
C ALA A 65 7.59 11.62 -15.17
N GLN A 66 8.58 11.67 -16.08
CA GLN A 66 8.55 10.91 -17.32
C GLN A 66 8.65 9.41 -17.08
N VAL A 67 9.54 8.96 -16.17
CA VAL A 67 9.72 7.53 -15.83
C VAL A 67 8.44 6.91 -15.31
N VAL A 68 7.74 7.57 -14.38
CA VAL A 68 6.46 7.05 -13.84
C VAL A 68 5.23 7.43 -14.66
N GLY A 69 5.38 8.20 -15.74
CA GLY A 69 4.28 8.65 -16.60
C GLY A 69 3.27 9.54 -15.87
N ARG A 70 3.74 10.45 -15.01
CA ARG A 70 2.89 11.34 -14.19
C ARG A 70 3.37 12.78 -14.26
N SER A 71 2.50 13.72 -13.93
CA SER A 71 2.86 15.13 -13.83
C SER A 71 3.90 15.38 -12.73
N VAL A 72 4.78 16.37 -12.94
CA VAL A 72 5.81 16.78 -11.98
C VAL A 72 5.20 17.11 -10.60
N GLY A 73 4.04 17.78 -10.56
CA GLY A 73 3.35 18.08 -9.30
C GLY A 73 2.95 16.82 -8.51
N THR A 74 2.48 15.79 -9.22
CA THR A 74 2.15 14.49 -8.60
C THR A 74 3.41 13.84 -8.05
N VAL A 75 4.47 13.75 -8.84
CA VAL A 75 5.74 13.18 -8.38
C VAL A 75 6.30 13.95 -7.19
N ASN A 76 6.27 15.28 -7.22
CA ASN A 76 6.76 16.10 -6.11
C ASN A 76 5.96 15.82 -4.81
N ARG A 77 4.64 15.69 -4.92
CA ARG A 77 3.78 15.32 -3.78
C ARG A 77 4.11 13.92 -3.26
N LEU A 78 4.30 12.95 -4.15
CA LEU A 78 4.65 11.58 -3.78
C LEU A 78 6.04 11.50 -3.14
N MET A 79 7.04 12.16 -3.72
CA MET A 79 8.39 12.27 -3.16
C MET A 79 8.35 12.88 -1.77
N SER A 80 7.59 13.97 -1.59
CA SER A 80 7.43 14.61 -0.28
C SER A 80 6.75 13.71 0.76
N ASP A 81 5.82 12.84 0.33
CA ASP A 81 5.19 11.85 1.21
C ASP A 81 6.18 10.73 1.57
N LEU A 82 6.93 10.21 0.59
CA LEU A 82 7.92 9.15 0.79
C LEU A 82 9.10 9.61 1.66
N ARG A 83 9.58 10.85 1.48
CA ARG A 83 10.59 11.47 2.34
C ARG A 83 10.09 11.62 3.77
N ARG A 84 8.86 12.12 3.97
CA ARG A 84 8.25 12.23 5.31
C ARG A 84 8.08 10.89 6.01
N ARG A 85 7.91 9.80 5.24
CA ARG A 85 7.83 8.44 5.76
C ARG A 85 9.21 7.79 5.97
N GLY A 86 10.30 8.47 5.63
CA GLY A 86 11.66 7.92 5.73
C GLY A 86 11.91 6.75 4.77
N ILE A 87 11.21 6.70 3.63
CA ILE A 87 11.40 5.64 2.63
C ILE A 87 12.51 6.00 1.64
N ILE A 88 12.62 7.29 1.33
CA ILE A 88 13.63 7.83 0.42
C ILE A 88 14.28 9.06 1.04
N GLU A 89 15.53 9.28 0.67
CA GLU A 89 16.25 10.51 0.94
C GLU A 89 16.57 11.24 -0.38
N GLU A 90 16.78 12.54 -0.28
CA GLU A 90 17.12 13.40 -1.41
C GLU A 90 18.29 14.28 -1.03
N GLU A 91 19.38 14.16 -1.78
CA GLU A 91 20.53 15.05 -1.73
C GLU A 91 20.40 16.06 -2.87
N MET A 92 20.15 17.31 -2.52
CA MET A 92 20.11 18.39 -3.50
C MET A 92 21.53 18.70 -3.96
N ARG A 93 21.73 18.69 -5.28
CA ARG A 93 22.99 19.07 -5.89
C ARG A 93 22.85 20.38 -6.65
N PHE A 94 23.88 21.20 -6.52
CA PHE A 94 24.01 22.49 -7.20
C PHE A 94 25.33 22.49 -7.98
N ASN A 95 25.34 23.12 -9.15
CA ASN A 95 26.58 23.31 -9.90
C ASN A 95 27.37 24.52 -9.37
N GLU A 96 28.58 24.71 -9.91
CA GLU A 96 29.48 25.82 -9.54
C GLU A 96 28.89 27.22 -9.83
N SER A 97 27.89 27.30 -10.72
CA SER A 97 27.13 28.52 -11.01
C SER A 97 25.92 28.74 -10.09
N GLY A 98 25.71 27.87 -9.10
CA GLY A 98 24.54 27.92 -8.20
C GLY A 98 23.22 27.45 -8.82
N GLY A 99 23.26 26.93 -10.05
CA GLY A 99 22.13 26.29 -10.70
C GLY A 99 21.81 24.93 -10.09
N GLN A 100 20.54 24.66 -9.83
CA GLN A 100 20.09 23.37 -9.34
C GLN A 100 20.29 22.31 -10.43
N VAL A 101 21.11 21.30 -10.13
CA VAL A 101 21.30 20.13 -11.01
C VAL A 101 20.41 18.97 -10.53
N ALA A 102 20.47 17.84 -11.22
CA ALA A 102 19.72 16.65 -10.83
C ALA A 102 20.03 16.27 -9.37
N SER A 103 19.00 16.27 -8.51
CA SER A 103 19.12 15.73 -7.15
C SER A 103 19.41 14.24 -7.21
N VAL A 104 20.13 13.74 -6.21
CA VAL A 104 20.33 12.30 -6.01
C VAL A 104 19.26 11.80 -5.04
N TYR A 105 18.54 10.74 -5.44
CA TYR A 105 17.55 10.07 -4.59
C TYR A 105 18.02 8.65 -4.30
N TYR A 106 17.97 8.23 -3.05
CA TYR A 106 18.28 6.87 -2.65
C TYR A 106 17.23 6.36 -1.69
N CYS A 107 17.02 5.04 -1.68
CA CYS A 107 16.20 4.42 -0.66
C CYS A 107 16.92 4.46 0.68
N ALA A 108 16.24 4.99 1.71
CA ALA A 108 16.73 4.90 3.06
C ALA A 108 16.67 3.42 3.47
N GLU A 109 17.82 2.81 3.78
CA GLU A 109 17.91 1.42 4.24
C GLU A 109 17.42 1.29 5.69
N ARG A 110 16.14 1.59 5.89
CA ARG A 110 15.21 1.14 6.93
C ARG A 110 14.07 2.16 6.94
N PRO A 111 12.81 1.74 6.77
CA PRO A 111 11.70 2.60 7.15
C PRO A 111 11.80 2.78 8.67
N THR A 112 12.34 3.91 9.11
CA THR A 112 12.22 4.32 10.50
C THR A 112 10.73 4.38 10.78
N ARG A 113 10.26 3.44 11.61
CA ARG A 113 8.93 3.43 12.18
C ARG A 113 8.76 4.80 12.85
N HIS A 114 8.18 5.77 12.14
CA HIS A 114 7.82 7.05 12.74
C HIS A 114 6.63 6.81 13.65
N GLY A 115 6.94 6.34 14.85
CA GLY A 115 6.23 6.62 16.10
C GLY A 115 7.11 7.57 16.93
N GLY A 116 6.49 8.61 17.48
CA GLY A 116 7.12 9.70 18.23
C GLY A 116 6.87 11.02 17.49
N ALA A 117 5.85 11.83 17.76
CA ALA A 117 5.41 12.39 19.04
C ALA A 117 6.59 12.96 19.82
N VAL A 118 6.88 14.25 19.59
CA VAL A 118 7.00 15.32 20.60
C VAL A 118 6.68 16.66 19.93
#